data_AF-A0A225WA41-F1
#
_entry.id   AF-A0A225WA41-F1
#
_cell.length_a   1.000
_cell.length_b   1.000
_cell.length_c   1.000
_cell.angle_alpha   90.00
_cell.angle_beta   90.00
_cell.angle_gamma   90.00
#
_symmetry.space_group_name_H-M   'P 1'
#
loop_
_entity.id
_entity.type
_entity.pdbx_description
1 polymer ?
#
loop_
_entity_poly.entity_id
_entity_poly.type
_entity_poly.pdbx_seq_one_letter_code
_entity_poly.pdbx_strand_id
1 'polypeptide(L)'
;MGLSVALPKPLHPPSSVFVDEFDTSSNKKSSRYLREIDRRSILARLDHGEKQSALAKEFRVTRSAICNLNKHRDLVLARQHENPLAKHPKRPRDKQESESDIRTVVQVALEPTEQLIPLLKSCNISDSVFRDYCDRLIASIVEEVLVWTHNIASCGVAIAPGGSPMISIFQTIEPELPIGHINLNLPQFGSPEVEMIDLPSVITTHNVFLFYAFTDTAGRFRVAKSIRKLLNRGAMEEMLCLVTLAVSTFTIGELQREYPNLRIVTAHIEHEDKHGQKSKLHTLASRVTEIY
;
A
#
# COMPACT_ATOMS: atom_id res chain seq x y z
N MET A 1 26.65 -79.74 -18.31
CA MET A 1 26.64 -79.29 -16.91
C MET A 1 27.99 -78.62 -16.69
N GLY A 2 28.15 -77.32 -16.48
CA GLY A 2 27.29 -76.33 -15.85
C GLY A 2 28.11 -75.66 -14.75
N LEU A 3 28.12 -74.32 -14.72
CA LEU A 3 28.73 -73.41 -13.74
C LEU A 3 30.15 -72.88 -14.06
N SER A 4 30.20 -71.93 -14.99
CA SER A 4 31.26 -70.90 -14.99
C SER A 4 30.82 -69.77 -14.06
N VAL A 5 31.63 -69.51 -13.04
CA VAL A 5 31.42 -68.48 -12.01
C VAL A 5 31.58 -67.10 -12.63
N ALA A 6 30.56 -66.25 -12.47
CA ALA A 6 30.53 -64.89 -12.97
C ALA A 6 31.35 -63.95 -12.06
N LEU A 7 32.33 -63.26 -12.64
CA LEU A 7 33.06 -62.15 -12.03
C LEU A 7 32.21 -60.86 -12.12
N PRO A 8 32.14 -60.02 -11.08
CA PRO A 8 31.31 -58.81 -11.09
C PRO A 8 31.82 -57.73 -12.05
N LYS A 9 30.87 -57.07 -12.73
CA LYS A 9 31.10 -55.96 -13.67
C LYS A 9 31.68 -54.72 -12.95
N PRO A 10 32.61 -53.99 -13.59
CA PRO A 10 33.06 -52.70 -13.10
C PRO A 10 31.97 -51.63 -13.24
N LEU A 11 31.73 -50.90 -12.16
CA LEU A 11 30.84 -49.76 -12.08
C LEU A 11 31.40 -48.61 -12.92
N HIS A 12 30.64 -48.17 -13.92
CA HIS A 12 30.89 -46.92 -14.62
C HIS A 12 30.71 -45.73 -13.65
N PRO A 13 31.65 -44.78 -13.59
CA PRO A 13 31.38 -43.48 -12.98
C PRO A 13 30.47 -42.66 -13.91
N PRO A 14 29.39 -42.04 -13.39
CA PRO A 14 28.54 -41.18 -14.19
C PRO A 14 29.23 -39.84 -14.50
N SER A 15 28.98 -39.39 -15.72
CA SER A 15 29.40 -38.13 -16.33
C SER A 15 29.20 -36.93 -15.39
N SER A 16 30.19 -36.03 -15.40
CA SER A 16 30.19 -34.74 -14.71
C SER A 16 28.95 -33.92 -15.06
N VAL A 17 28.01 -33.87 -14.12
CA VAL A 17 26.84 -32.98 -14.14
C VAL A 17 27.30 -31.59 -13.67
N PHE A 18 27.12 -30.59 -14.53
CA PHE A 18 27.07 -29.19 -14.12
C PHE A 18 25.95 -29.04 -13.09
N VAL A 19 26.32 -28.75 -11.84
CA VAL A 19 25.38 -28.38 -10.77
C VAL A 19 25.01 -26.92 -10.97
N ASP A 20 23.85 -26.70 -11.57
CA ASP A 20 23.11 -25.44 -11.46
C ASP A 20 22.49 -25.43 -10.05
N GLU A 21 23.05 -24.62 -9.17
CA GLU A 21 22.59 -24.41 -7.81
C GLU A 21 21.33 -23.53 -7.84
N PHE A 22 20.19 -24.15 -8.15
CA PHE A 22 18.88 -23.53 -7.97
C PHE A 22 18.53 -23.55 -6.49
N ASP A 23 18.80 -22.41 -5.84
CA ASP A 23 18.42 -22.14 -4.47
C ASP A 23 16.89 -22.24 -4.31
N THR A 24 16.50 -23.23 -3.52
CA THR A 24 15.12 -23.54 -3.15
C THR A 24 14.60 -22.50 -2.16
N SER A 25 14.15 -21.36 -2.66
CA SER A 25 13.25 -20.48 -1.90
C SER A 25 11.79 -20.77 -2.23
N SER A 26 10.99 -20.94 -1.19
CA SER A 26 9.57 -21.29 -1.22
C SER A 26 8.78 -20.54 -2.30
N ASN A 27 8.31 -21.29 -3.30
CA ASN A 27 7.48 -20.81 -4.41
C ASN A 27 6.10 -20.39 -3.88
N LYS A 28 6.00 -19.17 -3.32
CA LYS A 28 4.74 -18.54 -2.91
C LYS A 28 3.96 -18.20 -4.18
N LYS A 29 3.05 -19.11 -4.55
CA LYS A 29 2.21 -19.03 -5.75
C LYS A 29 1.50 -17.67 -5.81
N SER A 30 1.79 -16.87 -6.85
CA SER A 30 1.01 -15.67 -7.16
C SER A 30 -0.48 -16.05 -7.25
N SER A 31 -1.35 -15.15 -6.80
CA SER A 31 -2.79 -15.36 -6.87
C SER A 31 -3.19 -15.81 -8.28
N ARG A 32 -3.87 -16.96 -8.39
CA ARG A 32 -4.16 -17.66 -9.67
C ARG A 32 -4.89 -16.78 -10.71
N TYR A 33 -5.60 -15.74 -10.28
CA TYR A 33 -6.45 -14.92 -11.13
C TYR A 33 -5.99 -13.46 -11.13
N LEU A 34 -5.89 -12.89 -12.33
CA LEU A 34 -5.67 -11.46 -12.55
C LEU A 34 -6.81 -10.63 -11.94
N ARG A 35 -6.52 -9.39 -11.55
CA ARG A 35 -7.55 -8.39 -11.20
C ARG A 35 -8.14 -7.79 -12.48
N GLU A 36 -9.34 -7.21 -12.38
CA GLU A 36 -9.95 -6.50 -13.51
C GLU A 36 -9.08 -5.35 -14.03
N ILE A 37 -8.40 -4.61 -13.14
CA ILE A 37 -7.45 -3.56 -13.56
C ILE A 37 -6.26 -4.11 -14.34
N ASP A 38 -5.68 -5.23 -13.88
CA ASP A 38 -4.55 -5.87 -14.56
C ASP A 38 -5.01 -6.37 -15.93
N ARG A 39 -6.22 -6.96 -16.01
CA ARG A 39 -6.82 -7.40 -17.28
C ARG A 39 -6.97 -6.24 -18.26
N ARG A 40 -7.52 -5.10 -17.84
CA ARG A 40 -7.70 -3.91 -18.68
C ARG A 40 -6.36 -3.31 -19.11
N SER A 41 -5.41 -3.21 -18.18
CA SER A 41 -4.05 -2.73 -18.45
C SER A 41 -3.33 -3.59 -19.49
N ILE A 42 -3.41 -4.93 -19.35
CA ILE A 42 -2.87 -5.88 -20.32
C ILE A 42 -3.51 -5.67 -21.70
N LEU A 43 -4.85 -5.53 -21.78
CA LEU A 43 -5.54 -5.32 -23.06
C LEU A 43 -5.14 -4.00 -23.74
N ALA A 44 -5.08 -2.91 -22.98
CA ALA A 44 -4.63 -1.62 -23.50
C ALA A 44 -3.19 -1.69 -24.04
N ARG A 45 -2.29 -2.35 -23.31
CA ARG A 45 -0.89 -2.53 -23.73
C ARG A 45 -0.73 -3.43 -24.95
N LEU A 46 -1.58 -4.45 -25.09
CA LEU A 46 -1.66 -5.24 -26.31
C LEU A 46 -2.11 -4.40 -27.51
N ASP A 47 -3.06 -3.48 -27.32
CA ASP A 47 -3.48 -2.54 -28.38
C ASP A 47 -2.36 -1.59 -28.80
N HIS A 48 -1.47 -1.24 -27.86
CA HIS A 48 -0.24 -0.50 -28.14
C HIS A 48 0.89 -1.34 -28.77
N GLY A 49 0.63 -2.62 -29.08
CA GLY A 49 1.58 -3.48 -29.80
C GLY A 49 2.60 -4.18 -28.90
N GLU A 50 2.42 -4.18 -27.58
CA GLU A 50 3.31 -4.91 -26.67
C GLU A 50 3.21 -6.43 -26.86
N LYS A 51 4.34 -7.12 -26.70
CA LYS A 51 4.40 -8.58 -26.89
C LYS A 51 3.79 -9.30 -25.68
N GLN A 52 2.92 -10.28 -25.94
CA GLN A 52 2.32 -11.13 -24.91
C GLN A 52 3.35 -11.79 -23.98
N SER A 53 4.54 -12.13 -24.48
CA SER A 53 5.62 -12.75 -23.68
C SER A 53 6.23 -11.78 -22.66
N ALA A 54 6.27 -10.48 -22.96
CA ALA A 54 6.74 -9.46 -22.03
C ALA A 54 5.70 -9.25 -20.92
N LEU A 55 4.43 -9.08 -21.29
CA LEU A 55 3.32 -8.91 -20.35
C LEU A 55 3.13 -10.15 -19.45
N ALA A 56 3.31 -11.36 -19.98
CA ALA A 56 3.25 -12.58 -19.18
C ALA A 56 4.31 -12.61 -18.06
N LYS A 57 5.54 -12.17 -18.34
CA LYS A 57 6.61 -12.07 -17.34
C LYS A 57 6.30 -11.02 -16.29
N GLU A 58 5.89 -9.83 -16.74
CA GLU A 58 5.61 -8.69 -15.86
C GLU A 58 4.45 -8.97 -14.90
N PHE A 59 3.32 -9.44 -15.42
CA PHE A 59 2.14 -9.76 -14.63
C PHE A 59 2.22 -11.14 -13.94
N ARG A 60 3.35 -11.85 -14.07
CA ARG A 60 3.59 -13.18 -13.48
C ARG A 60 2.48 -14.18 -13.81
N VAL A 61 2.03 -14.21 -15.07
CA VAL A 61 1.01 -15.14 -15.60
C VAL A 61 1.52 -15.88 -16.82
N THR A 62 0.86 -16.97 -17.21
CA THR A 62 1.26 -17.71 -18.42
C THR A 62 0.92 -16.93 -19.68
N ARG A 63 1.71 -17.11 -20.75
CA ARG A 63 1.39 -16.56 -22.08
C ARG A 63 -0.01 -16.98 -22.54
N SER A 64 -0.41 -18.20 -22.22
CA SER A 64 -1.75 -18.72 -22.52
C SER A 64 -2.86 -17.95 -21.79
N ALA A 65 -2.63 -17.48 -20.56
CA ALA A 65 -3.58 -16.66 -19.83
C ALA A 65 -3.78 -15.29 -20.51
N ILE A 66 -2.70 -14.65 -20.96
CA ILE A 66 -2.75 -13.39 -21.73
C ILE A 66 -3.48 -13.60 -23.06
N CYS A 67 -3.18 -14.70 -23.76
CA CYS A 67 -3.85 -15.03 -25.03
C CYS A 67 -5.35 -15.27 -24.83
N ASN A 68 -5.75 -15.99 -23.78
CA ASN A 68 -7.15 -16.24 -23.44
C ASN A 68 -7.88 -14.94 -23.06
N LEU A 69 -7.21 -14.06 -22.32
CA LEU A 69 -7.71 -12.74 -21.97
C LEU A 69 -8.00 -11.90 -23.24
N ASN A 70 -7.05 -11.85 -24.17
CA ASN A 70 -7.22 -11.12 -25.43
C ASN A 70 -8.35 -11.69 -26.29
N LYS A 71 -8.52 -13.02 -26.31
CA LYS A 71 -9.61 -13.69 -27.02
C LYS A 71 -10.99 -13.28 -26.49
N HIS A 72 -11.10 -12.96 -25.20
CA HIS A 72 -12.34 -12.59 -24.53
C HIS A 72 -12.37 -11.11 -24.13
N ARG A 73 -11.64 -10.24 -24.86
CA ARG A 73 -11.47 -8.81 -24.53
C ARG A 73 -12.78 -8.06 -24.38
N ASP A 74 -13.78 -8.34 -25.22
CA ASP A 74 -15.06 -7.63 -25.21
C ASP A 74 -15.83 -7.87 -23.89
N LEU A 75 -15.71 -9.08 -23.33
CA LEU A 75 -16.32 -9.41 -22.04
C LEU A 75 -15.68 -8.68 -20.86
N VAL A 76 -14.38 -8.35 -20.97
CA VAL A 76 -13.64 -7.58 -19.96
C VAL A 76 -13.96 -6.10 -20.09
N LEU A 77 -14.01 -5.58 -21.32
CA LEU A 77 -14.36 -4.18 -21.58
C LEU A 77 -15.82 -3.88 -21.22
N ALA A 78 -16.74 -4.83 -21.44
CA ALA A 78 -18.14 -4.68 -21.03
C ALA A 78 -18.31 -4.52 -19.50
N ARG A 79 -17.35 -4.99 -18.70
CA ARG A 79 -17.34 -4.88 -17.23
C ARG A 79 -16.58 -3.67 -16.72
N GLN A 80 -16.35 -2.64 -17.54
CA GLN A 80 -15.55 -1.46 -17.17
C GLN A 80 -15.98 -0.79 -15.85
N HIS A 81 -17.26 -0.89 -15.50
CA HIS A 81 -17.86 -0.31 -14.29
C HIS A 81 -17.86 -1.25 -13.06
N GLU A 82 -17.41 -2.51 -13.20
CA GLU A 82 -17.26 -3.43 -12.07
C GLU A 82 -15.99 -3.12 -11.26
N ASN A 83 -15.97 -3.60 -10.01
CA ASN A 83 -14.86 -3.42 -9.08
C ASN A 83 -13.51 -3.82 -9.73
N PRO A 84 -12.59 -2.87 -9.94
CA PRO A 84 -11.31 -3.08 -10.63
C PRO A 84 -10.35 -4.01 -9.87
N LEU A 85 -10.55 -4.21 -8.56
CA LEU A 85 -9.78 -5.15 -7.74
C LEU A 85 -10.32 -6.57 -7.77
N ALA A 86 -11.49 -6.80 -8.38
CA ALA A 86 -12.12 -8.11 -8.42
C ALA A 86 -11.24 -9.16 -9.15
N LYS A 87 -11.06 -10.31 -8.50
CA LYS A 87 -10.41 -11.51 -9.06
C LYS A 87 -11.50 -12.58 -9.31
N HIS A 88 -12.02 -12.68 -10.54
CA HIS A 88 -13.06 -13.69 -10.89
C HIS A 88 -12.50 -15.14 -10.79
N PRO A 89 -13.25 -16.15 -10.30
CA PRO A 89 -14.67 -16.39 -10.61
C PRO A 89 -15.59 -16.73 -9.41
N LYS A 90 -16.88 -16.35 -9.46
CA LYS A 90 -18.00 -17.12 -8.88
C LYS A 90 -19.38 -16.59 -9.32
N ARG A 91 -20.16 -17.47 -9.95
CA ARG A 91 -21.56 -17.76 -9.57
C ARG A 91 -21.73 -19.28 -9.74
N PRO A 92 -22.34 -19.98 -8.75
CA PRO A 92 -23.76 -19.85 -8.47
C PRO A 92 -24.11 -19.36 -7.05
N ARG A 93 -25.39 -19.01 -6.90
CA ARG A 93 -26.11 -18.39 -5.78
C ARG A 93 -26.33 -19.39 -4.62
N ASP A 94 -26.67 -18.83 -3.45
CA ASP A 94 -27.14 -19.45 -2.20
C ASP A 94 -26.10 -19.88 -1.15
N LYS A 95 -25.54 -18.87 -0.50
CA LYS A 95 -25.47 -18.75 0.97
C LYS A 95 -25.28 -17.27 1.29
N GLN A 96 -26.25 -16.67 1.99
CA GLN A 96 -26.08 -15.38 2.65
C GLN A 96 -25.04 -15.55 3.76
N GLU A 97 -23.76 -15.46 3.40
CA GLU A 97 -22.73 -15.01 4.32
C GLU A 97 -22.39 -13.59 3.86
N SER A 98 -22.73 -12.64 4.74
CA SER A 98 -22.63 -11.20 4.58
C SER A 98 -21.39 -10.79 3.78
N GLU A 99 -21.64 -9.97 2.76
CA GLU A 99 -20.63 -9.07 2.18
C GLU A 99 -19.74 -8.54 3.30
N SER A 100 -18.45 -8.88 3.22
CA SER A 100 -17.44 -8.28 4.07
C SER A 100 -17.45 -6.78 3.78
N ASP A 101 -18.09 -6.00 4.65
CA ASP A 101 -17.91 -4.56 4.76
C ASP A 101 -16.40 -4.31 4.70
N ILE A 102 -15.92 -3.77 3.58
CA ILE A 102 -14.55 -3.25 3.50
C ILE A 102 -14.58 -2.06 4.45
N ARG A 103 -14.18 -2.28 5.71
CA ARG A 103 -13.99 -1.19 6.66
C ARG A 103 -12.92 -0.28 6.07
N THR A 104 -13.36 0.87 5.56
CA THR A 104 -12.46 1.89 4.98
C THR A 104 -11.59 2.55 6.04
N VAL A 105 -11.88 2.34 7.33
CA VAL A 105 -11.02 2.73 8.45
C VAL A 105 -10.56 1.47 9.18
N VAL A 106 -9.25 1.32 9.32
CA VAL A 106 -8.62 0.24 10.08
C VAL A 106 -7.74 0.84 11.16
N GLN A 107 -8.10 0.57 12.41
CA GLN A 107 -7.23 0.86 13.53
C GLN A 107 -6.28 -0.34 13.74
N VAL A 108 -4.98 -0.07 13.70
CA VAL A 108 -3.94 -1.07 13.94
C VAL A 108 -3.85 -1.29 15.45
N ALA A 109 -4.38 -2.43 15.91
CA ALA A 109 -4.34 -2.85 17.30
C ALA A 109 -3.04 -3.63 17.57
N LEU A 110 -1.95 -2.90 17.79
CA LEU A 110 -0.68 -3.46 18.23
C LEU A 110 -0.40 -3.04 19.68
N GLU A 111 0.06 -3.96 20.54
CA GLU A 111 0.44 -3.65 21.94
C GLU A 111 1.33 -2.38 22.08
N PRO A 112 2.36 -2.16 21.25
CA PRO A 112 3.13 -0.92 21.26
C PRO A 112 2.31 0.35 20.99
N THR A 113 1.27 0.26 20.15
CA THR A 113 0.45 1.42 19.76
C THR A 113 -0.44 1.93 20.88
N GLU A 114 -0.99 1.03 21.69
CA GLU A 114 -1.83 1.39 22.84
C GLU A 114 -1.03 2.06 23.96
N GLN A 115 0.23 1.67 24.12
CA GLN A 115 1.10 2.17 25.18
C GLN A 115 1.81 3.48 24.81
N LEU A 116 2.26 3.63 23.56
CA LEU A 116 3.08 4.78 23.15
C LEU A 116 2.26 6.05 22.91
N ILE A 117 1.01 5.95 22.46
CA ILE A 117 0.18 7.14 22.19
C ILE A 117 -0.09 7.96 23.47
N PRO A 118 -0.48 7.36 24.62
CA PRO A 118 -0.58 8.09 25.89
C PRO A 118 0.72 8.77 26.30
N LEU A 119 1.87 8.12 26.08
CA LEU A 119 3.19 8.68 26.39
C LEU A 119 3.52 9.88 25.51
N LEU A 120 3.24 9.81 24.21
CA LEU A 120 3.39 10.95 23.29
C LEU A 120 2.50 12.14 23.68
N LYS A 121 1.28 11.87 24.18
CA LYS A 121 0.36 12.91 24.68
C LYS A 121 0.82 13.55 26.01
N SER A 122 1.84 13.00 26.66
CA SER A 122 2.39 13.56 27.90
C SER A 122 3.34 14.73 27.60
N CYS A 123 3.23 15.83 28.36
CA CYS A 123 3.99 17.06 28.12
C CYS A 123 5.43 17.05 28.66
N ASN A 124 5.89 15.96 29.28
CA ASN A 124 7.14 15.92 30.05
C ASN A 124 8.26 15.08 29.39
N ILE A 125 8.06 14.58 28.17
CA ILE A 125 9.10 13.82 27.46
C ILE A 125 10.02 14.75 26.65
N SER A 126 11.32 14.45 26.60
CA SER A 126 12.28 15.18 25.75
C SER A 126 12.04 14.92 24.26
N ASP A 127 12.57 15.76 23.39
CA ASP A 127 12.41 15.60 21.93
C ASP A 127 13.09 14.35 21.39
N SER A 128 14.19 13.91 22.00
CA SER A 128 14.83 12.64 21.67
C SER A 128 13.95 11.43 21.99
N VAL A 129 13.28 11.45 23.15
CA VAL A 129 12.36 10.37 23.57
C VAL A 129 11.08 10.41 22.75
N PHE A 130 10.57 11.61 22.44
CA PHE A 130 9.43 11.79 21.54
C PHE A 130 9.73 11.20 20.16
N ARG A 131 10.91 11.52 19.59
CA ARG A 131 11.36 10.97 18.30
C ARG A 131 11.42 9.44 18.33
N ASP A 132 12.05 8.85 19.35
CA ASP A 132 12.14 7.39 19.50
C ASP A 132 10.76 6.73 19.55
N TYR A 133 9.84 7.28 20.33
CA TYR A 133 8.48 6.75 20.44
C TYR A 133 7.69 6.92 19.14
N CYS A 134 7.85 8.04 18.45
CA CYS A 134 7.27 8.26 17.13
C CYS A 134 7.84 7.28 16.10
N ASP A 135 9.15 7.13 16.01
CA ASP A 135 9.80 6.23 15.04
C ASP A 135 9.34 4.78 15.25
N ARG A 136 9.22 4.34 16.50
CA ARG A 136 8.69 3.01 16.83
C ARG A 136 7.23 2.82 16.41
N LEU A 137 6.38 3.82 16.62
CA LEU A 137 4.99 3.79 16.16
C LEU A 137 4.89 3.80 14.64
N ILE A 138 5.71 4.59 13.98
CA ILE A 138 5.78 4.68 12.52
C ILE A 138 6.22 3.34 11.94
N ALA A 139 7.29 2.75 12.44
CA ALA A 139 7.74 1.43 11.99
C ALA A 139 6.62 0.40 12.13
N SER A 140 5.97 0.36 13.30
CA SER A 140 4.86 -0.57 13.58
C SER A 140 3.71 -0.43 12.57
N ILE A 141 3.23 0.80 12.31
CA ILE A 141 2.10 1.00 11.40
C ILE A 141 2.49 0.77 9.93
N VAL A 142 3.73 1.14 9.55
CA VAL A 142 4.22 0.97 8.18
C VAL A 142 4.40 -0.52 7.86
N GLU A 143 4.99 -1.29 8.77
CA GLU A 143 5.12 -2.75 8.64
C GLU A 143 3.74 -3.42 8.47
N GLU A 144 2.76 -3.05 9.29
CA GLU A 144 1.40 -3.60 9.20
C GLU A 144 0.76 -3.33 7.83
N VAL A 145 0.87 -2.09 7.32
CA VAL A 145 0.32 -1.71 6.01
C VAL A 145 1.02 -2.44 4.86
N LEU A 146 2.33 -2.65 4.96
CA LEU A 146 3.11 -3.41 3.99
C LEU A 146 2.70 -4.89 3.96
N VAL A 147 2.41 -5.48 5.12
CA VAL A 147 1.90 -6.86 5.20
C VAL A 147 0.57 -6.99 4.45
N TRP A 148 -0.36 -6.03 4.60
CA TRP A 148 -1.66 -6.09 3.93
C TRP A 148 -1.58 -6.00 2.42
N THR A 149 -0.55 -5.33 1.92
CA THR A 149 -0.32 -5.12 0.50
C THR A 149 0.75 -6.04 -0.07
N HIS A 150 1.14 -7.08 0.68
CA HIS A 150 2.16 -8.03 0.25
C HIS A 150 1.85 -8.61 -1.14
N ASN A 151 2.78 -8.45 -2.09
CA ASN A 151 2.66 -8.77 -3.53
C ASN A 151 1.70 -7.89 -4.35
N ILE A 152 1.27 -6.75 -3.82
CA ILE A 152 0.54 -5.73 -4.57
C ILE A 152 1.48 -4.54 -4.77
N ALA A 153 1.61 -4.09 -6.00
CA ALA A 153 2.45 -2.95 -6.33
C ALA A 153 2.00 -1.71 -5.53
N SER A 154 2.94 -1.06 -4.84
CA SER A 154 2.69 0.06 -3.92
C SER A 154 3.80 1.11 -4.03
N CYS A 155 3.50 2.33 -3.60
CA CYS A 155 4.44 3.44 -3.50
C CYS A 155 4.10 4.31 -2.29
N GLY A 156 5.10 4.98 -1.74
CA GLY A 156 4.94 5.90 -0.62
C GLY A 156 4.85 7.35 -1.09
N VAL A 157 3.94 8.14 -0.55
CA VAL A 157 3.86 9.59 -0.80
C VAL A 157 3.75 10.33 0.52
N ALA A 158 4.72 11.18 0.83
CA ALA A 158 4.70 12.00 2.04
C ALA A 158 4.06 13.36 1.81
N ILE A 159 3.17 13.76 2.72
CA ILE A 159 2.70 15.14 2.80
C ILE A 159 3.61 15.88 3.78
N ALA A 160 4.49 16.74 3.27
CA ALA A 160 5.41 17.45 4.14
C ALA A 160 4.74 18.63 4.89
N PRO A 161 5.26 18.99 6.07
CA PRO A 161 6.38 18.33 6.76
C PRO A 161 5.95 17.07 7.54
N GLY A 162 4.68 16.94 7.93
CA GLY A 162 4.20 15.89 8.84
C GLY A 162 4.31 14.44 8.36
N GLY A 163 4.52 14.19 7.07
CA GLY A 163 4.73 12.86 6.48
C GLY A 163 6.19 12.47 6.28
N SER A 164 7.13 13.41 6.38
CA SER A 164 8.56 13.19 6.15
C SER A 164 9.20 12.10 7.03
N PRO A 165 8.93 12.03 8.35
CA PRO A 165 9.48 10.93 9.16
C PRO A 165 8.94 9.57 8.73
N MET A 166 7.67 9.51 8.32
CA MET A 166 7.01 8.27 7.94
C MET A 166 7.58 7.70 6.65
N ILE A 167 7.83 8.53 5.64
CA ILE A 167 8.41 8.06 4.38
C ILE A 167 9.88 7.66 4.52
N SER A 168 10.62 8.29 5.45
CA SER A 168 12.00 7.91 5.76
C SER A 168 12.08 6.49 6.32
N ILE A 169 11.16 6.15 7.25
CA ILE A 169 11.06 4.80 7.80
C ILE A 169 10.53 3.81 6.76
N PHE A 170 9.54 4.19 5.95
CA PHE A 170 9.07 3.37 4.83
C PHE A 170 10.20 2.98 3.87
N GLN A 171 11.03 3.94 3.47
CA GLN A 171 12.18 3.68 2.59
C GLN A 171 13.28 2.85 3.28
N THR A 172 13.38 2.91 4.61
CA THR A 172 14.29 2.05 5.38
C THR A 172 13.82 0.59 5.37
N ILE A 173 12.50 0.36 5.46
CA ILE A 173 11.90 -0.98 5.46
C ILE A 173 11.85 -1.56 4.04
N GLU A 174 11.48 -0.76 3.04
CA GLU A 174 11.31 -1.16 1.64
C GLU A 174 12.06 -0.20 0.68
N PRO A 175 13.39 -0.34 0.54
CA PRO A 175 14.22 0.62 -0.20
C PRO A 175 13.95 0.64 -1.71
N GLU A 176 13.36 -0.43 -2.25
CA GLU A 176 13.09 -0.58 -3.68
C GLU A 176 11.73 0.02 -4.11
N LEU A 177 10.87 0.38 -3.14
CA LEU A 177 9.54 0.90 -3.47
C LEU A 177 9.61 2.39 -3.86
N PRO A 178 8.92 2.80 -4.94
CA PRO A 178 8.91 4.21 -5.36
C PRO A 178 8.37 5.13 -4.26
N ILE A 179 8.98 6.30 -4.14
CA ILE A 179 8.56 7.34 -3.20
C ILE A 179 8.23 8.65 -3.91
N GLY A 180 7.44 9.50 -3.26
CA GLY A 180 7.12 10.85 -3.69
C GLY A 180 6.81 11.77 -2.51
N HIS A 181 6.80 13.07 -2.79
CA HIS A 181 6.60 14.13 -1.82
C HIS A 181 5.61 15.17 -2.34
N ILE A 182 4.73 15.61 -1.45
CA ILE A 182 3.81 16.72 -1.67
C ILE A 182 4.12 17.79 -0.61
N ASN A 183 4.64 18.92 -1.07
CA ASN A 183 4.86 20.11 -0.24
C ASN A 183 3.74 21.11 -0.50
N LEU A 184 2.86 21.27 0.50
CA LEU A 184 1.80 22.28 0.47
C LEU A 184 2.23 23.51 1.28
N ASN A 185 2.63 24.57 0.59
CA ASN A 185 2.74 25.89 1.22
C ASN A 185 1.35 26.52 1.25
N LEU A 186 0.63 26.31 2.36
CA LEU A 186 -0.63 27.01 2.58
C LEU A 186 -0.34 28.52 2.61
N PRO A 187 -1.08 29.33 1.82
CA PRO A 187 -0.76 30.74 1.65
C PRO A 187 -0.85 31.46 3.00
N GLN A 188 0.24 32.13 3.38
CA GLN A 188 0.16 33.23 4.32
C GLN A 188 -0.34 34.44 3.53
N PHE A 189 -1.42 35.07 4.01
CA PHE A 189 -2.10 36.25 3.45
C PHE A 189 -1.52 36.82 2.14
N GLY A 190 -2.19 36.57 1.01
CA GLY A 190 -1.89 37.21 -0.28
C GLY A 190 -0.76 36.62 -1.11
N SER A 191 -0.07 35.58 -0.65
CA SER A 191 0.93 34.86 -1.46
C SER A 191 0.29 33.76 -2.33
N PRO A 192 0.75 33.58 -3.59
CA PRO A 192 0.34 32.45 -4.41
C PRO A 192 0.78 31.14 -3.76
N GLU A 193 -0.07 30.12 -3.89
CA GLU A 193 0.23 28.81 -3.37
C GLU A 193 1.42 28.19 -4.11
N VAL A 194 2.54 28.00 -3.41
CA VAL A 194 3.71 27.32 -3.96
C VAL A 194 3.61 25.85 -3.60
N GLU A 195 3.27 25.02 -4.59
CA GLU A 195 3.21 23.57 -4.43
C GLU A 195 4.41 22.93 -5.13
N MET A 196 5.17 22.12 -4.40
CA MET A 196 6.19 21.25 -4.98
C MET A 196 5.71 19.81 -4.88
N ILE A 197 5.54 19.17 -6.02
CA ILE A 197 4.97 17.84 -6.15
C ILE A 197 5.97 17.00 -6.94
N ASP A 198 6.66 16.11 -6.23
CA ASP A 198 7.50 15.08 -6.82
C ASP A 198 6.80 13.75 -6.62
N LEU A 199 6.24 13.17 -7.69
CA LEU A 199 5.43 11.96 -7.60
C LEU A 199 6.02 10.88 -8.48
N PRO A 200 6.02 9.62 -8.03
CA PRO A 200 6.46 8.53 -8.86
C PRO A 200 5.48 8.37 -10.03
N SER A 201 5.99 8.00 -11.22
CA SER A 201 5.15 7.79 -12.42
C SER A 201 4.13 6.67 -12.26
N VAL A 202 4.29 5.84 -11.23
CA VAL A 202 3.49 4.63 -10.97
C VAL A 202 2.19 4.87 -10.19
N ILE A 203 1.90 6.10 -9.75
CA ILE A 203 0.71 6.44 -8.94
C ILE A 203 -0.63 6.04 -9.57
N THR A 204 -0.67 5.84 -10.89
CA THR A 204 -1.87 5.45 -11.64
C THR A 204 -2.15 3.94 -11.60
N THR A 205 -1.16 3.13 -11.18
CA THR A 205 -1.23 1.66 -11.22
C THR A 205 -0.95 0.99 -9.88
N HIS A 206 -0.33 1.72 -8.95
CA HIS A 206 0.09 1.21 -7.64
C HIS A 206 -0.84 1.69 -6.52
N ASN A 207 -0.84 0.98 -5.39
CA ASN A 207 -1.41 1.53 -4.17
C ASN A 207 -0.54 2.70 -3.70
N VAL A 208 -1.16 3.75 -3.22
CA VAL A 208 -0.46 4.93 -2.73
C VAL A 208 -0.64 5.01 -1.23
N PHE A 209 0.44 4.78 -0.48
CA PHE A 209 0.47 5.07 0.95
C PHE A 209 0.73 6.55 1.15
N LEU A 210 -0.32 7.28 1.51
CA LEU A 210 -0.25 8.70 1.78
C LEU A 210 0.11 8.89 3.25
N PHE A 211 1.35 9.28 3.52
CA PHE A 211 1.90 9.40 4.85
C PHE A 211 1.67 10.79 5.46
N TYR A 212 1.05 10.83 6.64
CA TYR A 212 0.88 12.04 7.44
C TYR A 212 0.68 11.71 8.93
N ALA A 213 1.66 12.05 9.79
CA ALA A 213 1.77 11.48 11.13
C ALA A 213 0.57 11.73 12.05
N PHE A 214 0.03 12.95 12.09
CA PHE A 214 -1.10 13.30 12.97
C PHE A 214 -2.14 14.09 12.19
N THR A 215 -3.32 13.52 12.02
CA THR A 215 -4.38 14.12 11.21
C THR A 215 -5.41 14.83 12.11
N ASP A 216 -5.08 16.06 12.49
CA ASP A 216 -5.98 16.99 13.18
C ASP A 216 -6.86 17.76 12.16
N THR A 217 -7.61 18.77 12.62
CA THR A 217 -8.47 19.58 11.73
C THR A 217 -7.67 20.31 10.64
N ALA A 218 -6.50 20.86 10.95
CA ALA A 218 -5.65 21.52 9.96
C ALA A 218 -5.02 20.49 8.99
N GLY A 219 -4.56 19.38 9.54
CA GLY A 219 -4.04 18.21 8.83
C GLY A 219 -5.03 17.63 7.85
N ARG A 220 -6.33 17.57 8.20
CA ARG A 220 -7.40 17.17 7.30
C ARG A 220 -7.38 17.96 5.99
N PHE A 221 -7.26 19.29 6.05
CA PHE A 221 -7.22 20.12 4.85
C PHE A 221 -5.99 19.82 3.99
N ARG A 222 -4.83 19.57 4.61
CA ARG A 222 -3.60 19.17 3.90
C ARG A 222 -3.77 17.81 3.22
N VAL A 223 -4.34 16.84 3.93
CA VAL A 223 -4.63 15.50 3.41
C VAL A 223 -5.62 15.57 2.25
N ALA A 224 -6.78 16.21 2.42
CA ALA A 224 -7.79 16.34 1.37
C ALA A 224 -7.23 17.02 0.12
N LYS A 225 -6.45 18.09 0.29
CA LYS A 225 -5.79 18.77 -0.83
C LYS A 225 -4.79 17.87 -1.56
N SER A 226 -4.01 17.09 -0.80
CA SER A 226 -3.04 16.15 -1.37
C SER A 226 -3.74 15.02 -2.13
N ILE A 227 -4.84 14.48 -1.60
CA ILE A 227 -5.68 13.48 -2.28
C ILE A 227 -6.18 14.05 -3.60
N ARG A 228 -6.79 15.24 -3.60
CA ARG A 228 -7.26 15.89 -4.84
C ARG A 228 -6.14 16.06 -5.87
N LYS A 229 -4.90 16.37 -5.44
CA LYS A 229 -3.75 16.47 -6.34
C LYS A 229 -3.34 15.12 -6.92
N LEU A 230 -3.35 14.05 -6.11
CA LEU A 230 -3.09 12.68 -6.57
C LEU A 230 -4.14 12.24 -7.59
N LEU A 231 -5.43 12.48 -7.32
CA LEU A 231 -6.54 12.18 -8.24
C LEU A 231 -6.38 12.95 -9.57
N ASN A 232 -6.03 14.23 -9.52
CA ASN A 232 -5.76 15.03 -10.72
C ASN A 232 -4.57 14.53 -11.55
N ARG A 233 -3.66 13.75 -10.93
CA ARG A 233 -2.51 13.11 -11.60
C ARG A 233 -2.82 11.67 -12.02
N GLY A 234 -4.07 11.23 -11.90
CA GLY A 234 -4.54 9.92 -12.36
C GLY A 234 -4.49 8.80 -11.31
N ALA A 235 -4.18 9.11 -10.05
CA ALA A 235 -4.36 8.13 -8.98
C ALA A 235 -5.86 7.81 -8.80
N MET A 236 -6.16 6.58 -8.40
CA MET A 236 -7.53 6.13 -8.14
C MET A 236 -7.82 6.16 -6.64
N GLU A 237 -8.96 6.72 -6.23
CA GLU A 237 -9.33 6.91 -4.82
C GLU A 237 -9.26 5.62 -3.99
N GLU A 238 -9.79 4.53 -4.52
CA GLU A 238 -9.75 3.17 -3.92
C GLU A 238 -8.33 2.61 -3.72
N MET A 239 -7.35 3.11 -4.47
CA MET A 239 -5.93 2.74 -4.36
C MET A 239 -5.19 3.63 -3.36
N LEU A 240 -5.83 4.68 -2.84
CA LEU A 240 -5.26 5.54 -1.83
C LEU A 240 -5.48 4.94 -0.43
N CYS A 241 -4.42 5.01 0.38
CA CYS A 241 -4.42 4.60 1.77
C CYS A 241 -3.72 5.68 2.59
N LEU A 242 -4.49 6.46 3.36
CA LEU A 242 -3.96 7.38 4.35
C LEU A 242 -3.38 6.58 5.51
N VAL A 243 -2.09 6.73 5.77
CA VAL A 243 -1.40 6.12 6.92
C VAL A 243 -1.03 7.22 7.91
N THR A 244 -1.58 7.15 9.12
CA THR A 244 -1.45 8.19 10.15
C THR A 244 -1.28 7.56 11.53
N LEU A 245 -0.58 8.18 12.46
CA LEU A 245 -0.44 7.65 13.82
C LEU A 245 -1.70 7.88 14.65
N ALA A 246 -2.34 9.04 14.48
CA ALA A 246 -3.60 9.31 15.12
C ALA A 246 -4.47 10.28 14.33
N VAL A 247 -5.79 10.08 14.41
CA VAL A 247 -6.81 10.87 13.72
C VAL A 247 -8.07 10.96 14.59
N SER A 248 -8.81 12.06 14.50
CA SER A 248 -10.09 12.18 15.22
C SER A 248 -11.25 11.54 14.46
N THR A 249 -12.29 11.10 15.19
CA THR A 249 -13.54 10.59 14.58
C THR A 249 -14.21 11.61 13.66
N PHE A 250 -14.20 12.90 14.06
CA PHE A 250 -14.68 13.99 13.22
C PHE A 250 -13.92 14.06 11.88
N THR A 251 -12.59 14.00 11.94
CA THR A 251 -11.73 14.06 10.76
C THR A 251 -11.93 12.86 9.83
N ILE A 252 -12.09 11.65 10.41
CA ILE A 252 -12.46 10.45 9.66
C ILE A 252 -13.77 10.68 8.90
N GLY A 253 -14.82 11.14 9.59
CA GLY A 253 -16.14 11.34 8.99
C GLY A 253 -16.12 12.35 7.84
N GLU A 254 -15.39 13.45 8.01
CA GLU A 254 -15.23 14.46 6.96
C GLU A 254 -14.45 13.93 5.75
N LEU A 255 -13.34 13.20 5.96
CA LEU A 255 -12.56 12.61 4.87
C LEU A 255 -13.33 11.53 4.12
N GLN A 256 -14.05 10.65 4.82
CA GLN A 256 -14.86 9.61 4.19
C GLN A 256 -16.09 10.18 3.47
N ARG A 257 -16.63 11.32 3.91
CA ARG A 257 -17.70 12.01 3.18
C ARG A 257 -17.21 12.57 1.84
N GLU A 258 -15.97 13.06 1.80
CA GLU A 258 -15.35 13.63 0.60
C GLU A 258 -14.76 12.55 -0.33
N TYR A 259 -14.18 11.49 0.26
CA TYR A 259 -13.50 10.40 -0.43
C TYR A 259 -13.98 9.04 0.14
N PRO A 260 -15.16 8.55 -0.28
CA PRO A 260 -15.80 7.36 0.31
C PRO A 260 -15.02 6.05 0.17
N ASN A 261 -14.11 5.95 -0.80
CA ASN A 261 -13.28 4.77 -1.05
C ASN A 261 -11.87 4.90 -0.47
N LEU A 262 -11.53 6.04 0.16
CA LEU A 262 -10.25 6.22 0.81
C LEU A 262 -10.10 5.22 1.97
N ARG A 263 -9.00 4.48 1.97
CA ARG A 263 -8.62 3.69 3.15
C ARG A 263 -7.86 4.56 4.14
N ILE A 264 -8.18 4.45 5.42
CA ILE A 264 -7.51 5.14 6.52
C ILE A 264 -6.97 4.08 7.47
N VAL A 265 -5.65 4.08 7.65
CA VAL A 265 -4.96 3.21 8.59
C VAL A 265 -4.36 4.07 9.69
N THR A 266 -4.74 3.77 10.93
CA THR A 266 -4.33 4.57 12.08
C THR A 266 -3.93 3.72 13.27
N ALA A 267 -2.95 4.16 14.06
CA ALA A 267 -2.62 3.53 15.34
C ALA A 267 -3.62 3.93 16.44
N HIS A 268 -4.21 5.12 16.34
CA HIS A 268 -5.17 5.62 17.34
C HIS A 268 -6.30 6.45 16.73
N ILE A 269 -7.50 6.27 17.27
CA ILE A 269 -8.66 7.12 16.97
C ILE A 269 -8.96 7.95 18.20
N GLU A 270 -8.87 9.28 18.06
CA GLU A 270 -9.28 10.21 19.11
C GLU A 270 -10.79 10.46 19.01
N HIS A 271 -11.50 10.10 20.06
CA HIS A 271 -12.92 10.40 20.21
C HIS A 271 -13.08 11.81 20.79
N GLU A 272 -13.95 12.62 20.21
CA GLU A 272 -14.30 13.91 20.82
C GLU A 272 -15.10 13.68 22.11
N ASP A 273 -14.58 14.16 23.23
CA ASP A 273 -15.29 14.12 24.50
C ASP A 273 -16.44 15.12 24.50
N LYS A 274 -17.57 14.73 25.09
CA LYS A 274 -18.79 15.56 25.27
C LYS A 274 -18.55 16.90 25.99
N HIS A 275 -17.37 17.09 26.57
CA HIS A 275 -16.97 18.28 27.32
C HIS A 275 -16.12 19.28 26.51
N GLY A 276 -15.98 19.10 25.20
CA GLY A 276 -15.32 20.09 24.32
C GLY A 276 -13.82 20.24 24.58
N GLN A 277 -13.17 19.20 25.09
CA GLN A 277 -11.73 19.20 25.30
C GLN A 277 -11.04 19.31 23.93
N LYS A 278 -10.22 20.35 23.74
CA LYS A 278 -9.50 20.60 22.49
C LYS A 278 -8.63 19.37 22.16
N SER A 279 -8.76 18.88 20.92
CA SER A 279 -7.95 17.78 20.40
C SER A 279 -6.46 18.02 20.67
N LYS A 280 -5.80 17.03 21.26
CA LYS A 280 -4.34 17.08 21.49
C LYS A 280 -3.55 16.75 20.22
N LEU A 281 -4.22 16.31 19.15
CA LEU A 281 -3.58 16.00 17.88
C LEU A 281 -2.87 17.21 17.27
N HIS A 282 -3.42 18.42 17.43
CA HIS A 282 -2.74 19.64 16.96
C HIS A 282 -1.37 19.84 17.62
N THR A 283 -1.28 19.59 18.93
CA THR A 283 -0.01 19.69 19.67
C THR A 283 1.00 18.65 19.17
N LEU A 284 0.56 17.41 18.94
CA LEU A 284 1.41 16.35 18.40
C LEU A 284 1.86 16.65 16.96
N ALA A 285 0.95 17.14 16.11
CA ALA A 285 1.23 17.52 14.73
C ALA A 285 2.27 18.67 14.65
N SER A 286 2.12 19.68 15.52
CA SER A 286 3.07 20.78 15.62
C SER A 286 4.44 20.27 16.07
N ARG A 287 4.46 19.42 17.11
CA ARG A 287 5.69 18.88 17.66
C ARG A 287 6.45 17.98 16.68
N VAL A 288 5.77 17.17 15.87
CA VAL A 288 6.42 16.40 14.78
C VAL A 288 7.08 17.34 13.78
N THR A 289 6.41 18.42 13.41
CA THR A 289 6.93 19.39 12.44
C THR A 289 8.14 20.17 12.96
N GLU A 290 8.24 20.37 14.27
CA GLU A 290 9.36 21.07 14.91
C GLU A 290 10.58 20.15 15.11
N ILE A 291 10.34 18.86 15.39
CA ILE A 291 11.40 17.90 15.72
C ILE A 291 12.02 17.31 14.45
N TYR A 292 11.24 17.02 13.41
CA TYR A 292 11.72 16.38 12.17
C TYR A 292 11.90 17.38 11.04
#